data_AF-A0A0R3W921-F1
#
_entry.id   AF-A0A0R3W921-F1
#
_cell.length_a   1.000
_cell.length_b   1.000
_cell.length_c   1.000
_cell.angle_alpha   90.00
_cell.angle_beta   90.00
_cell.angle_gamma   90.00
#
_symmetry.space_group_name_H-M   'P 1'
#
loop_
_entity.id
_entity.type
_entity.pdbx_description
1 polymer ?
#
loop_
_entity_poly.entity_id
_entity_poly.type
_entity_poly.pdbx_seq_one_letter_code
_entity_poly.pdbx_strand_id
1 'polypeptide(L)'
;MASSSSSYTPPYAFISTESDIEYTIQIPDLKITKKLFGPNSSDNGKIDCEIMETGFKFKFVGSKDLVGKNYTLFVSNFPSRINPCKSSWKARNGAVDVKLRVSDNPKEVEAKLREERSIEGPGSTEEPAP
;
A
#
# COMPACT_ATOMS: atom_id res chain seq x y z
N MET A 1 6.65 27.30 12.54
CA MET A 1 7.64 26.33 11.98
C MET A 1 6.85 25.16 11.41
N ALA A 2 6.79 25.02 10.09
CA ALA A 2 6.18 23.86 9.45
C ALA A 2 7.21 22.73 9.45
N SER A 3 7.13 21.84 10.44
CA SER A 3 7.95 20.63 10.48
C SER A 3 7.59 19.78 9.27
N SER A 4 8.43 19.81 8.24
CA SER A 4 8.33 18.93 7.08
C SER A 4 8.51 17.50 7.57
N SER A 5 7.41 16.86 7.92
CA SER A 5 7.40 15.46 8.31
C SER A 5 7.63 14.63 7.05
N SER A 6 8.87 14.21 6.83
CA SER A 6 9.22 13.31 5.73
C SER A 6 8.45 12.00 5.88
N SER A 7 7.64 11.66 4.87
CA SER A 7 6.97 10.36 4.76
C SER A 7 7.82 9.40 3.95
N TYR A 8 7.94 8.17 4.40
CA TYR A 8 8.73 7.13 3.72
C TYR A 8 7.83 6.14 2.99
N THR A 9 8.33 5.54 1.92
CA THR A 9 7.65 4.39 1.31
C THR A 9 7.84 3.16 2.20
N PRO A 10 6.77 2.53 2.70
CA PRO A 10 6.88 1.34 3.53
C PRO A 10 7.34 0.14 2.68
N PRO A 11 8.04 -0.86 3.25
CA PRO A 11 8.25 -2.12 2.56
C PRO A 11 6.91 -2.80 2.25
N TYR A 12 6.76 -3.33 1.04
CA TYR A 12 5.56 -4.06 0.66
C TYR A 12 5.87 -5.24 -0.27
N ALA A 13 4.94 -6.19 -0.27
CA ALA A 13 4.89 -7.30 -1.21
C ALA A 13 3.47 -7.42 -1.75
N PHE A 14 3.30 -8.12 -2.86
CA PHE A 14 1.99 -8.44 -3.41
C PHE A 14 1.99 -9.85 -3.98
N ILE A 15 0.82 -10.49 -3.96
CA ILE A 15 0.59 -11.81 -4.56
C ILE A 15 -0.77 -11.81 -5.27
N SER A 16 -0.91 -12.62 -6.32
CA SER A 16 -2.23 -12.95 -6.85
C SER A 16 -2.91 -14.04 -6.03
N THR A 17 -4.22 -13.93 -5.94
CA THR A 17 -5.13 -14.97 -5.46
C THR A 17 -6.14 -15.30 -6.57
N GLU A 18 -7.14 -16.13 -6.30
CA GLU A 18 -8.11 -16.56 -7.31
C GLU A 18 -8.82 -15.41 -8.05
N SER A 19 -9.05 -14.27 -7.37
CA SER A 19 -9.76 -13.14 -7.98
C SER A 19 -9.21 -11.77 -7.59
N ASP A 20 -8.14 -11.72 -6.79
CA ASP A 20 -7.68 -10.48 -6.18
C ASP A 20 -6.15 -10.40 -6.23
N ILE A 21 -5.65 -9.17 -6.25
CA ILE A 21 -4.25 -8.88 -5.93
C ILE A 21 -4.20 -8.42 -4.47
N GLU A 22 -3.43 -9.14 -3.65
CA GLU A 22 -3.28 -8.84 -2.23
C GLU A 22 -1.92 -8.21 -1.96
N TYR A 23 -1.91 -6.94 -1.57
CA TYR A 23 -0.74 -6.20 -1.09
C TYR A 23 -0.60 -6.39 0.42
N THR A 24 0.61 -6.65 0.89
CA THR A 24 0.99 -6.61 2.30
C THR A 24 1.96 -5.46 2.51
N ILE A 25 1.51 -4.41 3.20
CA ILE A 25 2.30 -3.23 3.55
C ILE A 25 2.84 -3.39 4.97
N GLN A 26 4.16 -3.45 5.12
CA GLN A 26 4.80 -3.67 6.41
C GLN A 26 4.90 -2.35 7.20
N ILE A 27 4.40 -2.36 8.43
CA ILE A 27 4.56 -1.29 9.39
C ILE A 27 5.08 -1.91 10.69
N PRO A 28 6.41 -2.01 10.84
CA PRO A 28 7.01 -2.60 12.03
C PRO A 28 6.45 -1.95 13.30
N ASP A 29 6.19 -2.79 14.31
CA ASP A 29 5.65 -2.39 15.61
C ASP A 29 4.21 -1.85 15.59
N LEU A 30 3.49 -1.84 14.46
CA LEU A 30 2.07 -1.48 14.43
C LEU A 30 1.26 -2.40 15.34
N LYS A 31 0.50 -1.79 16.25
CA LYS A 31 -0.39 -2.50 17.19
C LYS A 31 -1.84 -2.22 16.85
N ILE A 32 -2.60 -3.28 16.65
CA ILE A 32 -4.04 -3.20 16.38
C ILE A 32 -4.80 -3.69 17.61
N THR A 33 -5.58 -2.80 18.20
CA THR A 33 -6.47 -3.13 19.30
C THR A 33 -7.80 -3.58 18.71
N LYS A 34 -8.10 -4.87 18.86
CA LYS A 34 -9.43 -5.41 18.56
C LYS A 34 -10.39 -4.95 19.64
N LYS A 35 -11.44 -4.22 19.25
CA LYS A 35 -12.53 -3.88 20.17
C LYS A 35 -13.56 -5.00 20.16
N LEU A 36 -14.16 -5.28 21.33
CA LEU A 36 -15.27 -6.24 21.47
C LEU A 36 -16.50 -5.82 20.65
N PHE A 37 -16.66 -4.52 20.40
CA PHE A 37 -17.69 -3.97 19.51
C PHE A 37 -17.06 -2.84 18.66
N GLY A 38 -17.28 -2.90 17.35
CA GLY A 38 -16.79 -1.89 16.39
C GLY A 38 -15.50 -2.26 15.64
N PRO A 39 -15.10 -1.45 14.65
CA PRO A 39 -13.93 -1.73 13.82
C PRO A 39 -12.63 -1.69 14.62
N ASN A 40 -11.69 -2.55 14.25
CA ASN A 40 -10.34 -2.55 14.81
C ASN A 40 -9.71 -1.17 14.65
N SER A 41 -9.04 -0.69 15.69
CA SER A 41 -8.35 0.60 15.68
C SER A 41 -6.86 0.38 15.87
N SER A 42 -6.04 1.16 15.18
CA SER A 42 -4.60 1.23 15.45
C SER A 42 -4.35 1.93 16.78
N ASP A 43 -3.54 1.30 17.63
CA ASP A 43 -3.24 1.80 18.97
C ASP A 43 -2.19 2.91 18.94
N ASN A 44 -1.23 2.79 18.02
CA ASN A 44 -0.03 3.62 17.90
C ASN A 44 0.07 4.30 16.51
N GLY A 45 -1.06 4.60 15.88
CA GLY A 45 -1.07 5.44 14.69
C GLY A 45 -2.46 5.66 14.11
N LYS A 46 -2.51 6.36 12.98
CA LYS A 46 -3.70 6.52 12.13
C LYS A 46 -3.38 5.94 10.76
N ILE A 47 -4.24 5.04 10.29
CA ILE A 47 -4.17 4.45 8.96
C ILE A 47 -5.29 5.06 8.11
N ASP A 48 -4.94 5.44 6.89
CA ASP A 48 -5.86 5.87 5.85
C ASP A 48 -5.52 5.13 4.56
N CYS A 49 -6.53 4.54 3.92
CA CYS A 49 -6.34 3.78 2.70
C CYS A 49 -7.55 3.96 1.79
N GLU A 50 -7.30 4.61 0.66
CA GLU A 50 -8.28 4.92 -0.38
C GLU A 50 -8.01 4.01 -1.58
N ILE A 51 -9.01 3.20 -1.96
CA ILE A 51 -8.93 2.32 -3.12
C ILE A 51 -9.68 2.99 -4.27
N MET A 52 -9.03 3.09 -5.42
CA MET A 52 -9.55 3.72 -6.64
C MET A 52 -9.60 2.69 -7.77
N GLU A 53 -10.24 3.02 -8.89
CA GLU A 53 -10.33 2.10 -10.04
C GLU A 53 -8.97 1.81 -10.70
N THR A 54 -7.98 2.68 -10.49
CA THR A 54 -6.65 2.62 -11.13
C THR A 54 -5.50 2.43 -10.14
N GLY A 55 -5.81 2.12 -8.87
CA GLY A 55 -4.80 1.85 -7.86
C GLY A 55 -5.30 2.12 -6.44
N PHE A 56 -4.39 2.48 -5.54
CA PHE A 56 -4.75 2.86 -4.17
C PHE A 56 -3.74 3.84 -3.58
N LYS A 57 -4.20 4.59 -2.59
CA LYS A 57 -3.39 5.50 -1.79
C LYS A 57 -3.43 5.06 -0.34
N PHE A 58 -2.28 4.67 0.18
CA PHE A 58 -2.08 4.30 1.57
C PHE A 58 -1.29 5.37 2.30
N LYS A 59 -1.74 5.74 3.51
CA LYS A 59 -1.05 6.65 4.40
C LYS A 59 -1.11 6.14 5.83
N PHE A 60 0.03 6.18 6.51
CA PHE A 60 0.16 5.94 7.93
C PHE A 60 0.80 7.14 8.61
N VAL A 61 0.21 7.57 9.72
CA VAL A 61 0.76 8.60 10.61
C VAL A 61 0.94 7.97 11.98
N GLY A 62 2.18 7.75 12.38
CA GLY A 62 2.50 7.10 13.65
C GLY A 62 2.20 7.99 14.86
N SER A 63 1.80 7.35 15.96
CA SER A 63 1.55 7.98 17.26
C SER A 63 2.14 7.10 18.37
N LYS A 64 2.19 7.61 19.61
CA LYS A 64 2.83 6.93 20.77
C LYS A 64 4.27 6.47 20.45
N ASP A 65 4.51 5.17 20.47
CA ASP A 65 5.79 4.52 20.16
C ASP A 65 6.21 4.62 18.68
N LEU A 66 5.32 5.07 17.79
CA LEU A 66 5.60 5.29 16.37
C LEU A 66 5.61 6.78 15.97
N VAL A 67 5.67 7.72 16.92
CA VAL A 67 5.79 9.15 16.60
C VAL A 67 6.97 9.40 15.65
N GLY A 68 6.71 10.13 14.56
CA GLY A 68 7.69 10.43 13.51
C GLY A 68 7.84 9.34 12.44
N LYS A 69 7.30 8.13 12.65
CA LYS A 69 7.22 7.10 11.62
C LYS A 69 5.97 7.31 10.77
N ASN A 70 6.12 8.08 9.69
CA ASN A 70 5.06 8.33 8.72
C ASN A 70 5.35 7.56 7.43
N TYR A 71 4.36 6.81 6.95
CA TYR A 71 4.49 6.05 5.70
C TYR A 71 3.46 6.49 4.67
N THR A 72 3.84 6.46 3.41
CA THR A 72 2.93 6.69 2.28
C THR A 72 3.29 5.74 1.16
N LEU A 73 2.29 5.06 0.61
CA LEU A 73 2.43 4.24 -0.58
C LEU A 73 1.33 4.65 -1.56
N PHE A 74 1.74 5.07 -2.75
CA PHE A 74 0.82 5.42 -3.82
C PHE A 74 1.05 4.48 -4.98
N VAL A 75 0.06 3.65 -5.28
CA VAL A 75 0.06 2.82 -6.47
C VAL A 75 -0.89 3.46 -7.46
N SER A 76 -0.33 3.93 -8.58
CA SER A 76 -1.06 4.50 -9.72
C SER A 76 -0.82 3.68 -10.98
N ASN A 77 -1.63 3.90 -12.01
CA ASN A 77 -1.53 3.18 -13.29
C ASN A 77 -1.58 1.66 -13.15
N PHE A 78 -2.43 1.17 -12.24
CA PHE A 78 -2.57 -0.26 -12.00
C PHE A 78 -2.92 -1.00 -13.31
N PRO A 79 -2.28 -2.13 -13.63
CA PRO A 79 -2.35 -2.76 -14.96
C PRO A 79 -3.70 -3.43 -15.29
N SER A 80 -4.69 -3.28 -14.41
CA SER A 80 -6.06 -3.74 -14.56
C SER A 80 -7.03 -2.76 -13.89
N ARG A 81 -8.29 -2.74 -14.33
CA ARG A 81 -9.33 -2.02 -13.59
C ARG A 81 -9.63 -2.72 -12.27
N ILE A 82 -9.51 -1.98 -11.19
CA ILE A 82 -9.90 -2.39 -9.84
C ILE A 82 -11.38 -2.06 -9.65
N ASN A 83 -12.11 -2.94 -8.98
CA ASN A 83 -13.46 -2.67 -8.49
C ASN A 83 -13.38 -2.21 -7.03
N PRO A 84 -13.48 -0.90 -6.71
CA PRO A 84 -13.29 -0.41 -5.35
C PRO A 84 -14.35 -0.94 -4.38
N CYS A 85 -15.58 -1.12 -4.86
CA CYS A 85 -16.70 -1.62 -4.05
C CYS A 85 -16.54 -3.08 -3.60
N LYS A 86 -15.75 -3.87 -4.31
CA LYS A 86 -15.43 -5.26 -3.97
C LYS A 86 -14.02 -5.41 -3.38
N SER A 87 -13.27 -4.33 -3.34
CA SER A 87 -11.93 -4.28 -2.75
C SER A 87 -12.04 -3.90 -1.28
N SER A 88 -11.00 -4.23 -0.51
CA SER A 88 -11.00 -3.96 0.93
C SER A 88 -9.58 -3.84 1.45
N TRP A 89 -9.43 -3.31 2.66
CA TRP A 89 -8.16 -3.35 3.37
C TRP A 89 -8.42 -3.66 4.85
N LYS A 90 -7.44 -4.28 5.48
CA LYS A 90 -7.49 -4.62 6.91
C LYS A 90 -6.14 -4.39 7.55
N ALA A 91 -6.14 -3.86 8.76
CA ALA A 91 -4.94 -3.74 9.56
C ALA A 91 -4.78 -4.95 10.48
N ARG A 92 -3.54 -5.41 10.64
CA ARG A 92 -3.13 -6.43 11.62
C ARG A 92 -1.83 -5.99 12.30
N ASN A 93 -1.43 -6.70 13.35
CA ASN A 93 -0.16 -6.38 14.01
C ASN A 93 0.98 -6.46 13.01
N GLY A 94 1.76 -5.38 12.92
CA GLY A 94 2.92 -5.24 12.03
C GLY A 94 2.62 -4.94 10.56
N ALA A 95 1.36 -4.94 10.09
CA ALA A 95 1.07 -4.79 8.66
C ALA A 95 -0.35 -4.31 8.34
N VAL A 96 -0.52 -3.81 7.11
CA VAL A 96 -1.81 -3.54 6.50
C VAL A 96 -1.93 -4.35 5.21
N ASP A 97 -2.96 -5.18 5.14
CA ASP A 97 -3.25 -5.99 3.96
C ASP A 97 -4.31 -5.26 3.11
N VAL A 98 -4.02 -4.99 1.84
CA VAL A 98 -4.93 -4.35 0.88
C VAL A 98 -5.28 -5.36 -0.20
N LYS A 99 -6.56 -5.65 -0.36
CA LYS A 99 -7.11 -6.64 -1.28
C LYS A 99 -7.85 -5.94 -2.42
N LEU A 100 -7.31 -6.07 -3.63
CA LEU A 100 -7.80 -5.40 -4.82
C LEU A 100 -8.53 -6.41 -5.73
N ARG A 101 -9.84 -6.22 -5.90
CA ARG A 101 -10.64 -7.00 -6.85
C ARG A 101 -10.36 -6.50 -8.26
N VAL A 102 -9.75 -7.33 -9.10
CA VAL A 102 -9.40 -6.98 -10.48
C VAL A 102 -10.40 -7.58 -11.48
N SER A 103 -10.52 -6.95 -12.65
CA SER A 103 -11.39 -7.43 -13.72
C SER A 103 -10.71 -8.48 -14.60
N ASP A 104 -9.39 -8.37 -14.74
CA ASP A 104 -8.57 -9.28 -15.54
C ASP A 104 -8.08 -10.48 -14.71
N ASN A 105 -7.35 -11.41 -15.34
CA ASN A 105 -6.75 -12.55 -14.66
C ASN A 105 -5.70 -12.09 -13.63
N PRO A 106 -5.87 -12.36 -12.32
CA PRO A 106 -4.94 -11.89 -11.28
C PRO A 106 -3.48 -12.32 -11.50
N LYS A 107 -3.23 -13.50 -12.09
CA LYS A 107 -1.85 -13.96 -12.34
C LYS A 107 -1.14 -13.13 -13.41
N GLU A 108 -1.87 -12.72 -14.44
CA GLU A 108 -1.33 -11.87 -15.51
C GLU A 108 -1.08 -10.44 -14.99
N VAL A 109 -2.00 -9.94 -14.17
CA VAL A 109 -1.86 -8.65 -13.49
C VAL A 109 -0.63 -8.65 -12.57
N GLU A 110 -0.43 -9.71 -11.77
CA GLU A 110 0.76 -9.86 -10.93
C GLU A 110 2.05 -9.91 -11.76
N ALA A 111 2.06 -10.63 -12.89
CA ALA A 111 3.23 -10.69 -13.76
C ALA A 111 3.61 -9.30 -14.30
N LYS A 112 2.63 -8.52 -14.76
CA LYS A 112 2.84 -7.12 -15.20
C LYS A 112 3.39 -6.23 -14.09
N LEU A 113 2.81 -6.31 -12.88
CA LEU A 113 3.29 -5.55 -11.72
C LEU A 113 4.75 -5.89 -11.35
N ARG A 114 5.16 -7.15 -11.52
CA ARG A 114 6.55 -7.58 -11.28
C ARG A 114 7.49 -7.08 -12.38
N GLU A 115 7.03 -7.03 -13.63
CA GLU A 115 7.78 -6.45 -14.75
C GLU A 115 8.00 -4.95 -14.53
N GLU A 116 6.95 -4.19 -14.22
CA GLU A 116 7.03 -2.75 -13.92
C GLU A 116 8.00 -2.46 -12.77
N ARG A 117 7.95 -3.24 -11.69
CA ARG A 117 8.90 -3.11 -10.56
C ARG A 117 10.34 -3.42 -10.95
N SER A 118 10.56 -4.24 -11.97
CA SER A 118 11.91 -4.58 -12.46
C SER A 118 12.49 -3.48 -13.35
N ILE A 119 11.64 -2.67 -13.98
CA ILE A 119 12.03 -1.55 -14.83
C ILE A 119 12.46 -0.34 -13.99
N GLU A 120 11.99 -0.20 -12.75
CA GLU A 120 12.41 0.85 -11.79
C GLU A 120 13.80 0.59 -11.13
N GLY A 121 14.64 -0.27 -11.73
CA GLY A 121 16.07 -0.39 -11.38
C GLY A 121 16.86 0.90 -11.69
N PRO A 122 18.04 1.11 -11.07
CA PRO A 122 18.66 2.43 -11.02
C PRO A 122 19.14 2.91 -12.40
N GLY A 123 18.49 3.97 -12.91
CA GLY A 123 19.09 4.98 -13.78
C GLY A 123 19.42 4.56 -15.21
N SER A 124 18.66 5.09 -16.17
CA SER A 124 19.18 5.44 -17.49
C SER A 124 18.41 6.65 -18.01
N THR A 125 18.53 7.77 -17.31
CA THR A 125 18.35 9.08 -17.94
C THR A 125 19.71 9.47 -18.50
N GLU A 126 20.07 8.93 -19.66
CA GLU A 126 21.07 9.57 -20.51
C GLU A 126 20.30 10.53 -21.42
N GLU A 127 20.09 11.75 -20.90
CA GLU A 127 19.70 12.89 -21.71
C GLU A 127 20.92 13.26 -22.59
N PRO A 128 20.76 13.44 -23.91
CA PRO A 128 21.88 13.74 -24.78
C PRO A 128 22.15 15.24 -24.78
N ALA A 129 23.41 15.64 -24.61
CA ALA A 129 23.87 16.96 -25.02
C ALA A 129 25.40 17.05 -25.08
N PRO A 130 25.96 17.95 -25.91
CA PRO A 130 25.51 18.45 -27.22
C PRO A 130 26.36 17.93 -28.40
#